data_AF-A0A8S0TKN2-F1
#
_entry.id   AF-A0A8S0TKN2-F1
#
_cell.length_a   1.000
_cell.length_b   1.000
_cell.length_c   1.000
_cell.angle_alpha   90.00
_cell.angle_beta   90.00
_cell.angle_gamma   90.00
#
_symmetry.space_group_name_H-M   'P 1'
#
loop_
_entity.id
_entity.type
_entity.pdbx_description
1 polymer ?
#
loop_
_entity_poly.entity_id
_entity_poly.type
_entity_poly.pdbx_seq_one_letter_code
_entity_poly.pdbx_strand_id
1 'polypeptide(L)'
;MENEEIKSDSLMWYNHTSPEISKFIAEDVEEIDQRIKDMLELIEHNGDFSLEKVDSYHLKRDELIAHVTEFSRRYHLLAERYSGLTGELHRYVQSGSKMQNNEAQVFVSQQSPSTLTPDKKLMMQEFEGGDFTFNLSVSSGRCTSDISLNEGSRFILLSSDSDSESCNSSPNDHLSPPPTRKLPKHEILNIETELSALEDDVDLTKRDHSNDTQKVVDGGRYEEMLKRISTYEEQLRVCHQKLRFSEAEIARMKSEQEKNASLLVKLGSLETQLESANREIQMHEVHMQKENRKVSQLQMQIAVLEKSEKCRALDLQECMLKNNADLAERDYEITKLTAALNDASENFASETAQLKSRIFNLSERLTTQEARTEEWELQCESLANEIKQCEANKNEMKRMHEAQEASWLDEMERITLELYEKNECVNTMNEDLDRVKLEFDALWAEKDDLNAKLLTLCAEQSFRDKQVQETEGRLQQLHSENVQLSAESQNANKVTDELRSRVEELGKEVERQRVLILDRAEEKREAIRQLCFAIEHYRNQNEKLRCACKRPAVMVS
;
A
#
# COMPACT_ATOMS: atom_id res chain seq x y z
N MET A 1 -53.74 20.22 -4.90
CA MET A 1 -52.36 20.68 -5.15
C MET A 1 -52.17 22.02 -4.45
N GLU A 2 -52.15 22.14 -3.12
CA GLU A 2 -51.71 21.19 -2.07
C GLU A 2 -50.26 20.74 -2.26
N ASN A 3 -49.45 21.15 -1.27
CA ASN A 3 -48.33 20.44 -0.65
C ASN A 3 -47.08 20.18 -1.53
N GLU A 4 -45.86 20.14 -0.96
CA GLU A 4 -45.46 20.15 0.46
C GLU A 4 -44.10 20.85 0.67
N GLU A 5 -43.81 21.30 1.89
CA GLU A 5 -42.51 21.91 2.24
C GLU A 5 -41.41 20.84 2.35
N ILE A 6 -40.40 20.88 1.47
CA ILE A 6 -39.17 20.12 1.68
C ILE A 6 -38.26 20.92 2.63
N LYS A 7 -38.23 20.49 3.90
CA LYS A 7 -37.51 21.14 5.00
C LYS A 7 -36.01 21.30 4.73
N SER A 8 -35.47 22.45 5.15
CA SER A 8 -34.06 22.82 5.03
C SER A 8 -33.12 22.20 6.08
N ASP A 9 -33.51 21.11 6.75
CA ASP A 9 -32.79 20.55 7.90
C ASP A 9 -31.43 19.90 7.55
N SER A 10 -31.18 19.62 6.26
CA SER A 10 -29.98 18.90 5.80
C SER A 10 -28.65 19.68 5.85
N LEU A 11 -28.66 20.97 6.25
CA LEU A 11 -27.48 21.86 6.19
C LEU A 11 -26.94 22.32 7.56
N MET A 12 -27.61 22.00 8.67
CA MET A 12 -27.23 22.51 10.00
C MET A 12 -25.91 21.95 10.54
N TRP A 13 -25.47 20.77 10.07
CA TRP A 13 -24.27 20.10 10.60
C TRP A 13 -22.95 20.64 10.02
N TYR A 14 -22.96 21.23 8.83
CA TYR A 14 -21.75 21.79 8.19
C TYR A 14 -21.29 23.12 8.81
N ASN A 15 -22.20 23.84 9.48
CA ASN A 15 -21.97 25.21 9.97
C ASN A 15 -21.57 25.30 11.45
N HIS A 16 -21.48 24.16 12.16
CA HIS A 16 -21.17 24.13 13.60
C HIS A 16 -19.78 23.54 13.93
N THR A 17 -19.09 22.94 12.97
CA THR A 17 -17.62 22.81 13.02
C THR A 17 -16.99 24.18 12.72
N SER A 18 -16.61 24.90 13.79
CA SER A 18 -16.26 26.32 13.81
C SER A 18 -15.24 26.77 12.74
N PRO A 19 -15.36 28.01 12.20
CA PRO A 19 -14.29 28.67 11.44
C PRO A 19 -12.91 28.66 12.14
N GLU A 20 -12.89 28.58 13.48
CA GLU A 20 -11.67 28.45 14.27
C GLU A 20 -10.89 27.18 13.92
N ILE A 21 -11.59 26.05 13.68
CA ILE A 21 -10.94 24.78 13.27
C ILE A 21 -10.24 24.97 11.93
N SER A 22 -10.91 25.62 10.96
CA SER A 22 -10.30 25.94 9.67
C SER A 22 -9.12 26.92 9.78
N LYS A 23 -9.12 27.80 10.80
CA LYS A 23 -8.03 28.76 11.05
C LYS A 23 -6.81 28.08 11.69
N PHE A 24 -7.02 27.22 12.70
CA PHE A 24 -5.92 26.45 13.30
C PHE A 24 -5.30 25.46 12.31
N ILE A 25 -6.10 24.81 11.45
CA ILE A 25 -5.58 23.95 10.37
C ILE A 25 -4.74 24.77 9.38
N ALA A 26 -5.17 25.99 9.02
CA ALA A 26 -4.40 26.86 8.15
C ALA A 26 -3.06 27.28 8.79
N GLU A 27 -3.07 27.68 10.07
CA GLU A 27 -1.86 28.08 10.80
C GLU A 27 -0.88 26.91 11.01
N ASP A 28 -1.37 25.70 11.34
CA ASP A 28 -0.54 24.49 11.44
C ASP A 28 0.07 24.10 10.08
N VAL A 29 -0.67 24.24 8.98
CA VAL A 29 -0.16 23.96 7.62
C VAL A 29 0.82 25.02 7.13
N GLU A 30 0.61 26.30 7.47
CA GLU A 30 1.51 27.39 7.08
C GLU A 30 2.88 27.30 7.78
N GLU A 31 2.94 26.88 9.06
CA GLU A 31 4.24 26.59 9.72
C GLU A 31 4.90 25.31 9.17
N ILE A 32 4.11 24.34 8.69
CA ILE A 32 4.59 23.11 8.03
C ILE A 32 5.25 23.46 6.68
N ASP A 33 4.59 24.25 5.83
CA ASP A 33 5.12 24.67 4.52
C ASP A 33 6.37 25.56 4.67
N GLN A 34 6.39 26.49 5.64
CA GLN A 34 7.59 27.29 5.90
C GLN A 34 8.77 26.40 6.34
N ARG A 35 8.55 25.37 7.16
CA ARG A 35 9.63 24.42 7.53
C ARG A 35 10.08 23.52 6.38
N ILE A 36 9.18 23.16 5.45
CA ILE A 36 9.57 22.47 4.20
C ILE A 36 10.48 23.39 3.39
N LYS A 37 10.14 24.68 3.29
CA LYS A 37 10.95 25.68 2.59
C LYS A 37 12.34 25.86 3.23
N ASP A 38 12.43 25.96 4.56
CA ASP A 38 13.71 26.01 5.28
C ASP A 38 14.57 24.76 4.99
N MET A 39 13.96 23.57 4.95
CA MET A 39 14.63 22.32 4.60
C MET A 39 15.07 22.28 3.13
N LEU A 40 14.29 22.84 2.21
CA LEU A 40 14.66 22.96 0.79
C LEU A 40 15.84 23.92 0.61
N GLU A 41 15.87 25.06 1.31
CA GLU A 41 17.03 25.97 1.29
C GLU A 41 18.29 25.27 1.84
N LEU A 42 18.17 24.47 2.91
CA LEU A 42 19.28 23.65 3.43
C LEU A 42 19.76 22.57 2.45
N ILE A 43 18.90 22.09 1.55
CA ILE A 43 19.22 21.08 0.52
C ILE A 43 19.83 21.74 -0.73
N GLU A 44 19.23 22.81 -1.24
CA GLU A 44 19.64 23.54 -2.45
C GLU A 44 21.06 24.12 -2.31
N HIS A 45 21.40 24.64 -1.12
CA HIS A 45 22.75 25.13 -0.83
C HIS A 45 23.84 24.04 -0.84
N ASN A 46 23.52 22.73 -0.94
CA ASN A 46 24.53 21.67 -1.03
C ASN A 46 25.06 21.44 -2.46
N GLY A 47 24.58 22.19 -3.46
CA GLY A 47 25.04 22.06 -4.84
C GLY A 47 26.50 22.48 -5.09
N ASP A 48 27.12 23.25 -4.18
CA ASP A 48 28.41 23.92 -4.45
C ASP A 48 29.36 23.91 -3.22
N PHE A 49 29.81 22.73 -2.81
CA PHE A 49 30.85 22.58 -1.77
C PHE A 49 32.01 21.67 -2.20
N SER A 50 33.22 22.23 -2.17
CA SER A 50 34.48 21.50 -2.34
C SER A 50 34.84 20.65 -1.10
N LEU A 51 35.79 19.73 -1.30
CA LEU A 51 36.07 18.58 -0.43
C LEU A 51 36.60 18.91 1.00
N GLU A 52 36.85 20.18 1.32
CA GLU A 52 37.59 20.61 2.52
C GLU A 52 36.71 20.88 3.76
N LYS A 53 35.42 20.46 3.74
CA LYS A 53 34.41 20.92 4.72
C LYS A 53 33.54 19.82 5.35
N VAL A 54 34.10 18.63 5.53
CA VAL A 54 33.43 17.42 6.07
C VAL A 54 32.68 17.69 7.38
N ASP A 55 33.27 18.39 8.36
CA ASP A 55 32.62 18.68 9.64
C ASP A 55 31.35 19.53 9.49
N SER A 56 31.32 20.45 8.51
CA SER A 56 30.13 21.26 8.22
C SER A 56 29.04 20.49 7.49
N TYR A 57 29.41 19.43 6.76
CA TYR A 57 28.45 18.49 6.17
C TYR A 57 27.75 17.65 7.25
N HIS A 58 28.47 17.20 8.28
CA HIS A 58 27.87 16.50 9.41
C HIS A 58 26.92 17.41 10.20
N LEU A 59 27.37 18.62 10.57
CA LEU A 59 26.52 19.56 11.33
C LEU A 59 25.23 19.92 10.58
N LYS A 60 25.30 20.24 9.29
CA LYS A 60 24.12 20.51 8.45
C LYS A 60 23.22 19.28 8.27
N ARG A 61 23.80 18.08 8.20
CA ARG A 61 23.03 16.82 8.10
C ARG A 61 22.27 16.56 9.39
N ASP A 62 22.88 16.78 10.54
CA ASP A 62 22.24 16.59 11.84
C ASP A 62 21.13 17.64 12.08
N GLU A 63 21.35 18.88 11.63
CA GLU A 63 20.35 19.95 11.60
C GLU A 63 19.16 19.64 10.68
N LEU A 64 19.42 19.13 9.46
CA LEU A 64 18.38 18.65 8.54
C LEU A 64 17.60 17.47 9.13
N ILE A 65 18.27 16.52 9.81
CA ILE A 65 17.62 15.41 10.52
C ILE A 65 16.76 15.92 11.68
N ALA A 66 17.20 16.93 12.42
CA ALA A 66 16.40 17.58 13.46
C ALA A 66 15.13 18.25 12.89
N HIS A 67 15.23 18.93 11.74
CA HIS A 67 14.08 19.51 11.06
C HIS A 67 13.10 18.43 10.54
N VAL A 68 13.60 17.36 9.90
CA VAL A 68 12.76 16.24 9.40
C VAL A 68 12.08 15.48 10.54
N THR A 69 12.73 15.30 11.68
CA THR A 69 12.15 14.60 12.83
C THR A 69 11.11 15.44 13.58
N GLU A 70 11.33 16.74 13.75
CA GLU A 70 10.30 17.64 14.31
C GLU A 70 9.10 17.80 13.36
N PHE A 71 9.35 17.83 12.04
CA PHE A 71 8.30 17.80 11.03
C PHE A 71 7.44 16.53 11.13
N SER A 72 8.06 15.35 11.20
CA SER A 72 7.31 14.08 11.32
C SER A 72 6.53 14.01 12.63
N ARG A 73 7.08 14.52 13.75
CA ARG A 73 6.39 14.64 15.03
C ARG A 73 5.16 15.53 14.96
N ARG A 74 5.26 16.69 14.30
CA ARG A 74 4.14 17.64 14.09
C ARG A 74 3.05 17.08 13.18
N TYR A 75 3.44 16.45 12.07
CA TYR A 75 2.49 15.76 11.19
C TYR A 75 1.74 14.65 11.93
N HIS A 76 2.42 13.89 12.79
CA HIS A 76 1.78 12.87 13.63
C HIS A 76 0.79 13.48 14.63
N LEU A 77 1.16 14.61 15.27
CA LEU A 77 0.29 15.34 16.19
C LEU A 77 -0.95 15.93 15.50
N LEU A 78 -0.81 16.38 14.25
CA LEU A 78 -1.92 16.86 13.42
C LEU A 78 -2.86 15.69 13.04
N ALA A 79 -2.31 14.56 12.59
CA ALA A 79 -3.07 13.34 12.31
C ALA A 79 -3.81 12.80 13.55
N GLU A 80 -3.18 12.82 14.73
CA GLU A 80 -3.81 12.47 16.01
C GLU A 80 -5.01 13.37 16.31
N ARG A 81 -4.88 14.69 16.15
CA ARG A 81 -5.99 15.67 16.32
C ARG A 81 -7.14 15.42 15.35
N TYR A 82 -6.84 15.17 14.06
CA TYR A 82 -7.86 14.79 13.07
C TYR A 82 -8.56 13.48 13.44
N SER A 83 -7.84 12.48 13.96
CA SER A 83 -8.44 11.22 14.40
C SER A 83 -9.36 11.42 15.61
N GLY A 84 -9.00 12.30 16.55
CA GLY A 84 -9.82 12.70 17.69
C GLY A 84 -11.10 13.40 17.26
N LEU A 85 -11.00 14.41 16.38
CA LEU A 85 -12.14 15.15 15.84
C LEU A 85 -13.10 14.24 15.05
N THR A 86 -12.56 13.32 14.24
CA THR A 86 -13.35 12.34 13.49
C THR A 86 -14.04 11.34 14.43
N GLY A 87 -13.36 10.90 15.49
CA GLY A 87 -13.94 10.07 16.54
C GLY A 87 -15.07 10.79 17.31
N GLU A 88 -14.93 12.10 17.55
CA GLU A 88 -15.96 12.92 18.19
C GLU A 88 -17.19 13.14 17.31
N LEU A 89 -16.98 13.41 16.02
CA LEU A 89 -18.05 13.46 15.03
C LEU A 89 -18.82 12.12 14.99
N HIS A 90 -18.10 10.99 14.99
CA HIS A 90 -18.71 9.65 15.01
C HIS A 90 -19.52 9.40 16.30
N ARG A 91 -19.01 9.80 17.48
CA ARG A 91 -19.76 9.73 18.75
C ARG A 91 -21.03 10.58 18.72
N TYR A 92 -21.01 11.76 18.11
CA TYR A 92 -22.19 12.62 17.96
C TYR A 92 -23.24 12.01 17.03
N VAL A 93 -22.83 11.56 15.84
CA VAL A 93 -23.74 10.91 14.87
C VAL A 93 -24.41 9.66 15.47
N GLN A 94 -23.65 8.83 16.18
CA GLN A 94 -24.17 7.63 16.83
C GLN A 94 -25.04 7.93 18.07
N SER A 95 -24.89 9.11 18.69
CA SER A 95 -25.77 9.57 19.78
C SER A 95 -27.10 10.10 19.25
N GLY A 96 -27.10 10.79 18.10
CA GLY A 96 -28.30 11.32 17.46
C GLY A 96 -29.31 10.25 17.04
N SER A 97 -28.84 9.13 16.48
CA SER A 97 -29.73 8.03 16.03
C SER A 97 -30.49 7.33 17.17
N LYS A 98 -30.10 7.58 18.43
CA LYS A 98 -30.74 6.99 19.62
C LYS A 98 -31.98 7.73 20.11
N MET A 99 -32.30 8.89 19.52
CA MET A 99 -33.49 9.70 19.85
C MET A 99 -34.68 9.51 18.89
N GLN A 100 -34.51 8.75 17.79
CA GLN A 100 -35.50 8.67 16.71
C GLN A 100 -35.84 7.22 16.31
N ASN A 101 -36.30 6.43 17.29
CA ASN A 101 -36.81 5.07 17.08
C ASN A 101 -38.00 4.80 18.00
N ASN A 102 -39.19 5.31 17.63
CA ASN A 102 -40.44 5.03 18.35
C ASN A 102 -41.69 5.36 17.51
N GLU A 103 -41.88 4.73 16.34
CA GLU A 103 -43.21 4.54 15.74
C GLU A 103 -43.22 3.49 14.61
N ALA A 104 -44.39 2.85 14.42
CA ALA A 104 -44.82 2.00 13.28
C ALA A 104 -43.90 0.88 12.72
N GLN A 105 -44.20 -0.38 13.10
CA GLN A 105 -43.96 -1.56 12.27
C GLN A 105 -45.16 -1.85 11.35
N VAL A 106 -44.96 -2.08 10.05
CA VAL A 106 -45.70 -3.06 9.22
C VAL A 106 -44.76 -3.59 8.11
N PHE A 107 -44.90 -4.88 7.78
CA PHE A 107 -44.33 -5.68 6.66
C PHE A 107 -43.83 -4.91 5.40
N VAL A 108 -42.80 -5.34 4.67
CA VAL A 108 -42.33 -6.73 4.35
C VAL A 108 -40.80 -6.88 4.47
N SER A 109 -40.34 -8.12 4.68
CA SER A 109 -38.93 -8.53 4.86
C SER A 109 -37.98 -8.25 3.69
N GLN A 110 -36.76 -7.80 4.01
CA GLN A 110 -35.52 -8.50 3.62
C GLN A 110 -34.34 -8.17 4.57
N GLN A 111 -33.29 -8.99 4.48
CA GLN A 111 -32.24 -9.22 5.50
C GLN A 111 -31.48 -7.99 6.04
N SER A 112 -31.29 -7.96 7.36
CA SER A 112 -30.20 -7.26 8.08
C SER A 112 -28.95 -8.17 8.16
N PRO A 113 -27.76 -7.72 8.64
CA PRO A 113 -27.44 -6.41 9.23
C PRO A 113 -26.16 -5.73 8.68
N SER A 114 -25.92 -4.51 9.16
CA SER A 114 -24.67 -3.76 8.95
C SER A 114 -23.46 -4.41 9.65
N THR A 115 -22.29 -4.39 9.01
CA THR A 115 -20.99 -4.65 9.66
C THR A 115 -20.20 -3.34 9.82
N LEU A 116 -20.16 -2.81 11.04
CA LEU A 116 -19.21 -1.75 11.42
C LEU A 116 -17.79 -2.33 11.52
N THR A 117 -16.82 -1.71 10.85
CA THR A 117 -15.40 -2.01 10.99
C THR A 117 -14.71 -1.02 11.95
N PRO A 118 -14.16 -1.48 13.08
CA PRO A 118 -13.16 -0.73 13.84
C PRO A 118 -11.75 -1.25 13.47
N ASP A 119 -11.16 -0.71 12.41
CA ASP A 119 -9.81 -1.11 12.01
C ASP A 119 -8.76 -0.47 12.94
N LYS A 120 -8.08 -1.31 13.73
CA LYS A 120 -6.92 -0.92 14.55
C LYS A 120 -5.69 -1.66 14.04
N LYS A 121 -4.94 -1.02 13.15
CA LYS A 121 -3.74 -1.60 12.54
C LYS A 121 -2.51 -0.70 12.67
N LEU A 122 -1.86 -0.79 13.82
CA LEU A 122 -0.44 -0.49 14.02
C LEU A 122 0.13 -1.55 15.00
N MET A 123 1.35 -2.05 14.85
CA MET A 123 2.21 -2.15 13.67
C MET A 123 3.20 -3.27 13.97
N MET A 124 3.43 -4.19 13.04
CA MET A 124 4.59 -5.09 13.14
C MET A 124 5.80 -4.33 12.60
N GLN A 125 6.91 -4.39 13.31
CA GLN A 125 8.24 -4.10 12.76
C GLN A 125 9.13 -5.31 13.06
N GLU A 126 9.97 -5.69 12.11
CA GLU A 126 10.67 -6.96 12.14
C GLU A 126 11.76 -7.05 13.23
N PHE A 127 11.98 -8.28 13.71
CA PHE A 127 13.21 -8.67 14.37
C PHE A 127 14.01 -9.56 13.42
N GLU A 128 15.14 -9.06 12.93
CA GLU A 128 16.22 -9.88 12.39
C GLU A 128 17.52 -9.60 13.17
N GLY A 129 18.40 -10.60 13.27
CA GLY A 129 19.28 -10.75 14.43
C GLY A 129 20.57 -9.94 14.44
N GLY A 130 21.05 -9.61 15.64
CA GLY A 130 22.39 -9.12 15.92
C GLY A 130 22.78 -9.37 17.38
N ASP A 131 23.82 -10.18 17.60
CA ASP A 131 24.40 -10.43 18.93
C ASP A 131 25.41 -9.34 19.28
N PHE A 132 25.39 -8.82 20.51
CA PHE A 132 26.59 -8.54 21.33
C PHE A 132 26.20 -7.98 22.72
N THR A 133 26.97 -8.33 23.74
CA THR A 133 26.75 -7.90 25.14
C THR A 133 27.49 -6.61 25.50
N PHE A 134 26.90 -5.75 26.35
CA PHE A 134 27.52 -5.38 27.64
C PHE A 134 26.54 -4.71 28.63
N ASN A 135 26.95 -4.61 29.89
CA ASN A 135 26.15 -4.11 31.02
C ASN A 135 26.38 -2.61 31.29
N LEU A 136 25.37 -1.89 31.79
CA LEU A 136 25.48 -1.17 33.08
C LEU A 136 24.12 -0.77 33.71
N SER A 137 24.14 -0.59 35.03
CA SER A 137 23.04 -0.22 35.95
C SER A 137 22.56 1.24 35.77
N VAL A 138 21.49 1.78 36.39
CA VAL A 138 21.16 1.83 37.85
C VAL A 138 19.64 2.06 38.15
N SER A 139 19.03 1.08 38.83
CA SER A 139 18.20 1.16 40.08
C SER A 139 17.25 2.34 40.41
N SER A 140 16.03 2.02 40.90
CA SER A 140 15.61 2.34 42.30
C SER A 140 14.28 1.64 42.73
N GLY A 141 14.15 1.25 44.00
CA GLY A 141 12.92 0.72 44.64
C GLY A 141 12.83 -0.82 44.73
N ARG A 142 13.28 -1.57 45.76
CA ARG A 142 13.29 -1.40 47.25
C ARG A 142 11.88 -1.55 47.86
N CYS A 143 11.56 -2.48 48.78
CA CYS A 143 12.26 -3.62 49.44
C CYS A 143 11.20 -4.75 49.71
N THR A 144 11.39 -5.87 50.43
CA THR A 144 12.34 -6.30 51.50
C THR A 144 12.55 -7.84 51.45
N SER A 145 13.40 -8.40 52.32
CA SER A 145 13.78 -9.83 52.37
C SER A 145 12.95 -10.71 53.32
N ASP A 146 13.06 -12.03 53.10
CA ASP A 146 13.11 -13.17 54.03
C ASP A 146 12.17 -13.28 55.26
N ILE A 147 11.58 -14.48 55.46
CA ILE A 147 11.73 -15.29 56.68
C ILE A 147 11.07 -16.68 56.50
N SER A 148 11.50 -17.65 57.30
CA SER A 148 10.96 -19.03 57.33
C SER A 148 10.12 -19.28 58.61
N LEU A 149 9.48 -20.46 58.68
CA LEU A 149 8.80 -21.03 59.87
C LEU A 149 7.44 -20.44 60.31
N ASN A 150 6.44 -21.34 60.28
CA ASN A 150 5.55 -21.71 61.40
C ASN A 150 4.33 -20.82 61.80
N GLU A 151 3.15 -21.27 61.34
CA GLU A 151 1.96 -21.60 62.18
C GLU A 151 1.02 -20.49 62.74
N GLY A 152 -0.26 -20.87 62.98
CA GLY A 152 -1.33 -20.01 63.52
C GLY A 152 -2.60 -20.02 62.65
N SER A 153 -3.58 -20.94 62.74
CA SER A 153 -4.33 -21.51 63.88
C SER A 153 -5.42 -20.61 64.46
N ARG A 154 -6.70 -20.98 64.22
CA ARG A 154 -7.88 -20.70 65.09
C ARG A 154 -8.92 -21.82 64.93
N PHE A 155 -9.71 -22.29 65.91
CA PHE A 155 -9.67 -22.41 67.39
C PHE A 155 -11.12 -22.36 67.90
N ILE A 156 -11.62 -23.43 68.54
CA ILE A 156 -12.51 -23.50 69.75
C ILE A 156 -12.28 -24.94 70.30
N LEU A 157 -11.53 -25.20 71.39
CA LEU A 157 -11.86 -25.12 72.84
C LEU A 157 -12.99 -26.11 73.26
N LEU A 158 -12.95 -26.88 74.37
CA LEU A 158 -12.35 -26.83 75.73
C LEU A 158 -12.07 -28.28 76.25
N SER A 159 -11.45 -28.60 77.41
CA SER A 159 -10.35 -28.04 78.25
C SER A 159 -10.09 -28.93 79.51
N SER A 160 -8.84 -29.08 79.97
CA SER A 160 -8.42 -29.51 81.34
C SER A 160 -8.72 -30.97 81.81
N ASP A 161 -7.95 -31.61 82.70
CA ASP A 161 -6.73 -31.20 83.46
C ASP A 161 -5.85 -32.42 83.84
N SER A 162 -4.59 -32.13 84.20
CA SER A 162 -3.64 -32.84 85.11
C SER A 162 -3.56 -34.38 85.20
N ASP A 163 -2.32 -34.89 85.16
CA ASP A 163 -1.82 -35.81 86.20
C ASP A 163 -0.29 -35.71 86.35
N SER A 164 0.29 -36.20 87.47
CA SER A 164 1.71 -35.96 87.84
C SER A 164 2.49 -37.21 88.29
N GLU A 165 3.82 -37.08 88.34
CA GLU A 165 4.84 -38.12 88.52
C GLU A 165 4.71 -39.01 89.79
N SER A 166 5.29 -40.23 89.76
CA SER A 166 6.50 -40.58 90.57
C SER A 166 6.58 -42.03 91.12
N CYS A 167 7.51 -42.80 90.55
CA CYS A 167 8.53 -43.67 91.18
C CYS A 167 8.24 -44.88 92.13
N ASN A 168 9.09 -45.91 91.93
CA ASN A 168 9.70 -46.85 92.90
C ASN A 168 9.03 -48.19 93.35
N SER A 169 9.70 -49.28 92.94
CA SER A 169 10.31 -50.35 93.76
C SER A 169 9.54 -51.14 94.86
N SER A 170 9.63 -52.47 94.72
CA SER A 170 9.56 -53.51 95.78
C SER A 170 10.42 -53.18 97.03
N PRO A 171 10.18 -53.71 98.27
CA PRO A 171 9.87 -55.14 98.49
C PRO A 171 9.08 -55.59 99.77
N ASN A 172 8.83 -56.91 99.83
CA ASN A 172 8.86 -57.83 100.99
C ASN A 172 7.68 -57.98 102.01
N ASP A 173 7.41 -59.26 102.33
CA ASP A 173 7.00 -59.88 103.63
C ASP A 173 5.93 -59.29 104.58
N HIS A 174 4.90 -60.10 104.92
CA HIS A 174 4.79 -60.85 106.22
C HIS A 174 3.37 -61.39 106.58
N LEU A 175 3.31 -62.61 107.15
CA LEU A 175 2.53 -63.11 108.34
C LEU A 175 0.99 -62.84 108.47
N SER A 176 0.09 -63.63 109.09
CA SER A 176 0.06 -65.02 109.65
C SER A 176 -1.44 -65.46 109.91
N PRO A 177 -1.91 -66.17 110.98
CA PRO A 177 -2.31 -67.58 110.83
C PRO A 177 -3.74 -67.91 111.43
N PRO A 178 -4.10 -69.13 111.96
CA PRO A 178 -5.49 -69.65 111.97
C PRO A 178 -6.30 -69.44 113.27
N PRO A 179 -7.59 -69.86 113.28
CA PRO A 179 -8.01 -71.08 114.01
C PRO A 179 -9.05 -71.93 113.20
N THR A 180 -9.82 -72.95 113.64
CA THR A 180 -10.23 -73.43 114.98
C THR A 180 -10.72 -74.92 115.02
N ARG A 181 -10.24 -75.71 116.00
CA ARG A 181 -10.92 -76.79 116.80
C ARG A 181 -11.82 -77.93 116.19
N LYS A 182 -11.39 -79.18 116.48
CA LYS A 182 -12.10 -80.35 117.13
C LYS A 182 -13.31 -81.01 116.41
N LEU A 183 -13.54 -82.34 116.37
CA LEU A 183 -13.59 -83.44 117.40
C LEU A 183 -14.73 -83.24 118.45
N PRO A 184 -15.33 -84.31 119.06
CA PRO A 184 -15.15 -85.77 118.87
C PRO A 184 -16.47 -86.62 118.84
N LYS A 185 -16.35 -87.96 118.69
CA LYS A 185 -16.86 -89.03 119.61
C LYS A 185 -16.63 -90.43 118.98
N HIS A 186 -15.91 -91.36 119.63
CA HIS A 186 -16.35 -92.32 120.68
C HIS A 186 -17.31 -93.42 120.12
N GLU A 187 -17.28 -94.69 120.51
CA GLU A 187 -16.69 -95.31 121.73
C GLU A 187 -16.48 -96.84 121.55
N ILE A 188 -15.52 -97.44 122.28
CA ILE A 188 -15.64 -98.73 123.00
C ILE A 188 -14.33 -99.00 123.79
N LEU A 189 -14.50 -99.59 124.98
CA LEU A 189 -13.58 -99.86 126.09
C LEU A 189 -12.15 -100.34 125.68
N ASN A 190 -11.04 -99.98 126.33
CA ASN A 190 -10.73 -99.49 127.70
C ASN A 190 -10.90 -100.50 128.86
N ILE A 191 -9.84 -101.24 129.14
CA ILE A 191 -9.39 -101.66 130.49
C ILE A 191 -7.87 -101.38 130.48
N GLU A 192 -7.25 -100.45 131.21
CA GLU A 192 -7.35 -100.00 132.62
C GLU A 192 -6.40 -100.78 133.56
N THR A 193 -5.75 -100.06 134.50
CA THR A 193 -4.70 -100.50 135.45
C THR A 193 -3.42 -101.09 134.83
N GLU A 194 -2.18 -100.68 135.16
CA GLU A 194 -1.62 -99.96 136.34
C GLU A 194 -1.64 -100.76 137.65
N LEU A 195 -0.57 -101.52 137.89
CA LEU A 195 -0.06 -101.81 139.23
C LEU A 195 1.47 -101.71 139.26
N SER A 196 1.98 -100.95 140.22
CA SER A 196 3.33 -101.02 140.75
C SER A 196 3.23 -101.18 142.27
N ALA A 197 4.32 -101.64 142.91
CA ALA A 197 4.47 -101.90 144.35
C ALA A 197 3.79 -103.17 144.91
N LEU A 198 4.25 -103.56 146.11
CA LEU A 198 3.88 -104.74 146.93
C LEU A 198 4.28 -106.10 146.32
N GLU A 199 4.93 -107.03 147.05
CA GLU A 199 5.56 -107.00 148.38
C GLU A 199 6.61 -108.13 148.50
N ASP A 200 7.23 -108.24 149.67
CA ASP A 200 8.18 -109.29 150.08
C ASP A 200 7.55 -110.70 150.25
N ASP A 201 8.33 -111.62 150.84
CA ASP A 201 7.95 -112.92 151.40
C ASP A 201 7.25 -113.95 150.50
N VAL A 202 8.02 -114.95 150.07
CA VAL A 202 8.08 -116.20 150.88
C VAL A 202 9.52 -116.73 150.97
N ASP A 203 10.29 -116.25 151.96
CA ASP A 203 11.01 -117.21 152.82
C ASP A 203 10.16 -117.44 154.05
N LEU A 204 9.51 -118.60 154.11
CA LEU A 204 9.11 -119.18 155.39
C LEU A 204 9.42 -120.67 155.41
N THR A 205 10.64 -120.96 155.86
CA THR A 205 10.97 -122.18 156.58
C THR A 205 9.81 -122.69 157.46
N LYS A 206 9.19 -123.80 157.05
CA LYS A 206 8.66 -124.82 157.97
C LYS A 206 9.80 -125.81 158.20
N ARG A 207 10.68 -125.61 159.19
CA ARG A 207 10.41 -125.65 160.65
C ARG A 207 9.91 -127.03 161.08
N ASP A 208 10.81 -128.00 161.01
CA ASP A 208 11.58 -128.47 162.18
C ASP A 208 10.86 -128.57 163.54
N HIS A 209 11.23 -129.61 164.31
CA HIS A 209 10.85 -129.91 165.71
C HIS A 209 9.38 -130.36 165.95
N SER A 210 9.04 -131.18 166.97
CA SER A 210 9.82 -132.17 167.75
C SER A 210 8.90 -133.08 168.61
N ASN A 211 9.46 -134.21 169.06
CA ASN A 211 9.17 -135.01 170.27
C ASN A 211 7.79 -135.67 170.55
N ASP A 212 7.92 -136.87 171.14
CA ASP A 212 6.96 -137.60 172.00
C ASP A 212 5.62 -138.11 171.40
N THR A 213 5.02 -139.22 171.88
CA THR A 213 5.30 -139.99 173.11
C THR A 213 5.21 -141.52 172.93
N GLN A 214 6.15 -142.26 173.52
CA GLN A 214 6.01 -143.57 174.19
C GLN A 214 4.99 -144.65 173.68
N LYS A 215 5.48 -145.77 173.11
CA LYS A 215 5.45 -147.14 173.73
C LYS A 215 5.80 -148.33 172.78
N VAL A 216 6.74 -149.17 173.25
CA VAL A 216 6.74 -150.66 173.19
C VAL A 216 6.87 -151.40 171.83
N VAL A 217 8.11 -151.88 171.57
CA VAL A 217 8.50 -153.21 171.00
C VAL A 217 8.22 -153.56 169.50
N ASP A 218 9.29 -153.35 168.70
CA ASP A 218 9.94 -154.29 167.73
C ASP A 218 9.28 -154.77 166.39
N GLY A 219 10.11 -154.88 165.33
CA GLY A 219 9.91 -155.81 164.19
C GLY A 219 9.47 -155.32 162.78
N GLY A 220 10.42 -154.96 161.88
CA GLY A 220 10.34 -155.22 160.43
C GLY A 220 9.77 -154.14 159.45
N ARG A 221 10.40 -153.98 158.25
CA ARG A 221 9.98 -153.11 157.11
C ARG A 221 10.58 -153.59 155.77
N TYR A 222 9.87 -153.47 154.63
CA TYR A 222 10.44 -153.13 153.29
C TYR A 222 9.43 -152.97 152.13
N GLU A 223 8.34 -153.75 152.10
CA GLU A 223 7.57 -154.05 150.87
C GLU A 223 6.90 -152.87 150.13
N GLU A 224 6.37 -151.87 150.85
CA GLU A 224 5.32 -150.99 150.31
C GLU A 224 5.83 -149.88 149.35
N MET A 225 7.14 -149.61 149.34
CA MET A 225 7.72 -148.49 148.57
C MET A 225 7.61 -148.67 147.03
N LEU A 226 7.68 -149.90 146.53
CA LEU A 226 7.84 -150.19 145.10
C LEU A 226 6.65 -149.74 144.23
N LYS A 227 5.41 -149.87 144.74
CA LYS A 227 4.18 -149.60 143.97
C LYS A 227 4.06 -148.14 143.51
N ARG A 228 4.74 -147.21 144.19
CA ARG A 228 4.65 -145.76 143.93
C ARG A 228 5.54 -145.27 142.79
N ILE A 229 6.56 -146.04 142.41
CA ILE A 229 7.53 -145.67 141.37
C ILE A 229 6.89 -145.82 139.98
N SER A 230 6.29 -146.99 139.71
CA SER A 230 5.67 -147.32 138.42
C SER A 230 4.60 -146.31 137.95
N THR A 231 3.86 -145.71 138.89
CA THR A 231 2.85 -144.69 138.56
C THR A 231 3.41 -143.37 138.03
N TYR A 232 4.68 -143.05 138.29
CA TYR A 232 5.33 -141.84 137.76
C TYR A 232 5.98 -142.07 136.38
N GLU A 233 6.50 -143.28 136.13
CA GLU A 233 7.15 -143.64 134.86
C GLU A 233 6.20 -143.50 133.65
N GLU A 234 4.96 -143.98 133.80
CA GLU A 234 3.95 -143.90 132.73
C GLU A 234 3.47 -142.46 132.46
N GLN A 235 3.41 -141.59 133.49
CA GLN A 235 3.09 -140.18 133.31
C GLN A 235 4.19 -139.45 132.52
N LEU A 236 5.45 -139.78 132.78
CA LEU A 236 6.61 -139.22 132.08
C LEU A 236 6.60 -139.57 130.59
N ARG A 237 6.17 -140.79 130.24
CA ARG A 237 6.02 -141.29 128.86
C ARG A 237 4.98 -140.49 128.06
N VAL A 238 3.79 -140.29 128.64
CA VAL A 238 2.70 -139.53 128.00
C VAL A 238 3.08 -138.06 127.80
N CYS A 239 3.83 -137.48 128.75
CA CYS A 239 4.33 -136.11 128.64
C CYS A 239 5.30 -135.94 127.45
N HIS A 240 6.29 -136.83 127.32
CA HIS A 240 7.26 -136.81 126.20
C HIS A 240 6.59 -136.92 124.83
N GLN A 241 5.53 -137.72 124.70
CA GLN A 241 4.85 -137.89 123.41
C GLN A 241 4.07 -136.62 123.00
N LYS A 242 3.50 -135.87 123.96
CA LYS A 242 2.90 -134.55 123.69
C LYS A 242 3.95 -133.52 123.27
N LEU A 243 5.12 -133.51 123.93
CA LEU A 243 6.22 -132.61 123.60
C LEU A 243 6.63 -132.78 122.12
N ARG A 244 6.87 -134.02 121.66
CA ARG A 244 7.24 -134.29 120.26
C ARG A 244 6.22 -133.84 119.23
N PHE A 245 4.91 -133.92 119.52
CA PHE A 245 3.90 -133.37 118.61
C PHE A 245 3.98 -131.83 118.55
N SER A 246 4.20 -131.15 119.67
CA SER A 246 4.39 -129.69 119.67
C SER A 246 5.68 -129.25 118.96
N GLU A 247 6.78 -130.01 119.11
CA GLU A 247 8.04 -129.75 118.40
C GLU A 247 7.89 -129.88 116.87
N ALA A 248 7.18 -130.91 116.39
CA ALA A 248 6.90 -131.10 114.98
C ALA A 248 5.99 -130.00 114.39
N GLU A 249 4.99 -129.55 115.14
CA GLU A 249 4.10 -128.45 114.75
C GLU A 249 4.88 -127.13 114.64
N ILE A 250 5.74 -126.83 115.63
CA ILE A 250 6.64 -125.66 115.61
C ILE A 250 7.59 -125.71 114.41
N ALA A 251 8.10 -126.89 114.03
CA ALA A 251 8.95 -127.05 112.85
C ALA A 251 8.21 -126.76 111.53
N ARG A 252 6.94 -127.20 111.39
CA ARG A 252 6.12 -126.87 110.20
C ARG A 252 5.86 -125.36 110.12
N MET A 253 5.42 -124.75 111.23
CA MET A 253 5.13 -123.31 111.29
C MET A 253 6.33 -122.44 110.91
N LYS A 254 7.56 -122.83 111.31
CA LYS A 254 8.79 -122.14 110.90
C LYS A 254 9.03 -122.20 109.38
N SER A 255 8.80 -123.36 108.75
CA SER A 255 8.94 -123.49 107.28
C SER A 255 7.92 -122.64 106.51
N GLU A 256 6.70 -122.50 107.03
CA GLU A 256 5.69 -121.61 106.45
C GLU A 256 6.04 -120.14 106.68
N GLN A 257 6.55 -119.78 107.87
CA GLN A 257 7.03 -118.43 108.18
C GLN A 257 8.19 -118.00 107.27
N GLU A 258 9.14 -118.88 106.96
CA GLU A 258 10.26 -118.61 106.05
C GLU A 258 9.82 -118.46 104.58
N LYS A 259 8.86 -119.28 104.12
CA LYS A 259 8.23 -119.10 102.81
C LYS A 259 7.49 -117.77 102.71
N ASN A 260 6.75 -117.40 103.75
CA ASN A 260 6.03 -116.12 103.81
C ASN A 260 7.00 -114.94 103.83
N ALA A 261 8.15 -115.04 104.52
CA ALA A 261 9.21 -114.03 104.44
C ALA A 261 9.80 -113.91 103.02
N SER A 262 10.04 -115.03 102.33
CA SER A 262 10.51 -115.02 100.93
C SER A 262 9.49 -114.39 99.97
N LEU A 263 8.19 -114.65 100.18
CA LEU A 263 7.12 -114.01 99.42
C LEU A 263 7.04 -112.51 99.73
N LEU A 264 7.18 -112.08 100.99
CA LEU A 264 7.19 -110.67 101.38
C LEU A 264 8.28 -109.87 100.66
N VAL A 265 9.50 -110.43 100.59
CA VAL A 265 10.63 -109.81 99.86
C VAL A 265 10.34 -109.71 98.35
N LYS A 266 9.73 -110.74 97.75
CA LYS A 266 9.30 -110.68 96.34
C LYS A 266 8.20 -109.65 96.11
N LEU A 267 7.23 -109.54 97.02
CA LEU A 267 6.16 -108.56 96.96
C LEU A 267 6.74 -107.14 96.98
N GLY A 268 7.63 -106.83 97.93
CA GLY A 268 8.35 -105.55 97.97
C GLY A 268 9.21 -105.27 96.73
N SER A 269 9.76 -106.30 96.08
CA SER A 269 10.52 -106.13 94.82
C SER A 269 9.62 -105.82 93.61
N LEU A 270 8.37 -106.27 93.60
CA LEU A 270 7.37 -105.93 92.58
C LEU A 270 6.69 -104.59 92.88
N GLU A 271 6.44 -104.30 94.15
CA GLU A 271 5.90 -103.03 94.63
C GLU A 271 6.87 -101.88 94.33
N THR A 272 8.18 -102.05 94.54
CA THR A 272 9.18 -101.05 94.13
C THR A 272 9.33 -100.89 92.61
N GLN A 273 9.09 -101.95 91.81
CA GLN A 273 9.02 -101.86 90.34
C GLN A 273 7.77 -101.15 89.84
N LEU A 274 6.61 -101.41 90.46
CA LEU A 274 5.36 -100.68 90.21
C LEU A 274 5.54 -99.20 90.55
N GLU A 275 6.19 -98.90 91.69
CA GLU A 275 6.47 -97.55 92.12
C GLU A 275 7.45 -96.82 91.18
N SER A 276 8.41 -97.50 90.55
CA SER A 276 9.25 -96.88 89.50
C SER A 276 8.48 -96.66 88.20
N ALA A 277 7.68 -97.63 87.75
CA ALA A 277 6.87 -97.48 86.54
C ALA A 277 5.82 -96.36 86.69
N ASN A 278 5.20 -96.22 87.86
CA ASN A 278 4.30 -95.11 88.19
C ASN A 278 5.02 -93.75 88.13
N ARG A 279 6.26 -93.66 88.62
CA ARG A 279 7.09 -92.44 88.52
C ARG A 279 7.47 -92.13 87.07
N GLU A 280 7.79 -93.12 86.26
CA GLU A 280 8.05 -92.94 84.82
C GLU A 280 6.80 -92.46 84.07
N ILE A 281 5.63 -93.06 84.33
CA ILE A 281 4.34 -92.61 83.78
C ILE A 281 4.03 -91.17 84.20
N GLN A 282 4.26 -90.82 85.47
CA GLN A 282 4.06 -89.45 85.97
C GLN A 282 5.01 -88.44 85.29
N MET A 283 6.27 -88.82 85.04
CA MET A 283 7.22 -88.01 84.30
C MET A 283 6.81 -87.83 82.83
N HIS A 284 6.31 -88.89 82.18
CA HIS A 284 5.78 -88.82 80.82
C HIS A 284 4.50 -87.97 80.74
N GLU A 285 3.59 -88.05 81.71
CA GLU A 285 2.40 -87.20 81.78
C GLU A 285 2.77 -85.72 81.94
N VAL A 286 3.70 -85.39 82.84
CA VAL A 286 4.21 -84.01 83.00
C VAL A 286 4.92 -83.52 81.72
N HIS A 287 5.62 -84.41 81.01
CA HIS A 287 6.22 -84.07 79.70
C HIS A 287 5.14 -83.83 78.63
N MET A 288 4.13 -84.71 78.52
CA MET A 288 3.01 -84.56 77.59
C MET A 288 2.21 -83.29 77.87
N GLN A 289 1.99 -82.92 79.14
CA GLN A 289 1.39 -81.63 79.49
C GLN A 289 2.25 -80.43 79.05
N LYS A 290 3.59 -80.54 79.12
CA LYS A 290 4.51 -79.50 78.65
C LYS A 290 4.47 -79.36 77.12
N GLU A 291 4.43 -80.47 76.38
CA GLU A 291 4.32 -80.44 74.92
C GLU A 291 2.92 -80.00 74.46
N ASN A 292 1.84 -80.43 75.14
CA ASN A 292 0.48 -79.94 74.89
C ASN A 292 0.38 -78.42 75.09
N ARG A 293 1.02 -77.85 76.12
CA ARG A 293 1.10 -76.38 76.32
C ARG A 293 1.84 -75.69 75.17
N LYS A 294 2.95 -76.25 74.67
CA LYS A 294 3.66 -75.73 73.48
C LYS A 294 2.79 -75.83 72.22
N VAL A 295 2.08 -76.94 72.01
CA VAL A 295 1.17 -77.13 70.87
C VAL A 295 0.04 -76.10 70.92
N SER A 296 -0.57 -75.84 72.08
CA SER A 296 -1.55 -74.76 72.26
C SER A 296 -0.97 -73.38 71.97
N GLN A 297 0.28 -73.10 72.40
CA GLN A 297 0.98 -71.85 72.10
C GLN A 297 1.24 -71.68 70.60
N LEU A 298 1.72 -72.72 69.92
CA LEU A 298 1.97 -72.72 68.47
C LEU A 298 0.67 -72.61 67.68
N GLN A 299 -0.40 -73.30 68.08
CA GLN A 299 -1.74 -73.14 67.49
C GLN A 299 -2.25 -71.71 67.63
N MET A 300 -2.05 -71.07 68.78
CA MET A 300 -2.45 -69.67 68.98
C MET A 300 -1.56 -68.70 68.17
N GLN A 301 -0.27 -68.95 68.02
CA GLN A 301 0.61 -68.17 67.14
C GLN A 301 0.20 -68.33 65.66
N ILE A 302 -0.11 -69.55 65.21
CA ILE A 302 -0.60 -69.82 63.85
C ILE A 302 -1.94 -69.09 63.61
N ALA A 303 -2.89 -69.16 64.54
CA ALA A 303 -4.17 -68.47 64.43
C ALA A 303 -4.03 -66.94 64.37
N VAL A 304 -3.08 -66.36 65.13
CA VAL A 304 -2.76 -64.93 65.06
C VAL A 304 -2.11 -64.56 63.72
N LEU A 305 -1.14 -65.35 63.25
CA LEU A 305 -0.45 -65.13 61.98
C LEU A 305 -1.41 -65.26 60.78
N GLU A 306 -2.23 -66.31 60.76
CA GLU A 306 -3.31 -66.48 59.78
C GLU A 306 -4.25 -65.29 59.76
N LYS A 307 -4.65 -64.77 60.94
CA LYS A 307 -5.51 -63.60 61.02
C LYS A 307 -4.80 -62.36 60.46
N SER A 308 -3.53 -62.12 60.80
CA SER A 308 -2.79 -60.98 60.26
C SER A 308 -2.57 -61.05 58.76
N GLU A 309 -2.32 -62.23 58.19
CA GLU A 309 -2.18 -62.40 56.74
C GLU A 309 -3.53 -62.31 56.02
N LYS A 310 -4.63 -62.79 56.63
CA LYS A 310 -6.00 -62.58 56.11
C LYS A 310 -6.38 -61.10 56.11
N CYS A 311 -6.02 -60.33 57.15
CA CYS A 311 -6.17 -58.87 57.15
C CYS A 311 -5.32 -58.23 56.05
N ARG A 312 -4.01 -58.51 56.00
CA ARG A 312 -3.10 -57.93 55.00
C ARG A 312 -3.50 -58.25 53.56
N ALA A 313 -4.08 -59.43 53.30
CA ALA A 313 -4.62 -59.80 52.00
C ALA A 313 -5.87 -58.98 51.63
N LEU A 314 -6.75 -58.68 52.60
CA LEU A 314 -7.90 -57.78 52.40
C LEU A 314 -7.44 -56.33 52.19
N ASP A 315 -6.50 -55.83 52.99
CA ASP A 315 -5.92 -54.49 52.85
C ASP A 315 -5.31 -54.28 51.44
N LEU A 316 -4.59 -55.31 50.95
CA LEU A 316 -4.05 -55.33 49.58
C LEU A 316 -5.15 -55.43 48.52
N GLN A 317 -6.22 -56.19 48.76
CA GLN A 317 -7.35 -56.30 47.84
C GLN A 317 -8.12 -54.97 47.72
N GLU A 318 -8.36 -54.28 48.84
CA GLU A 318 -8.97 -52.95 48.85
C GLU A 318 -8.08 -51.92 48.15
N CYS A 319 -6.77 -51.95 48.41
CA CYS A 319 -5.80 -51.09 47.72
C CYS A 319 -5.76 -51.35 46.20
N MET A 320 -5.82 -52.61 45.75
CA MET A 320 -5.95 -52.94 44.32
C MET A 320 -7.27 -52.45 43.72
N LEU A 321 -8.40 -52.60 44.43
CA LEU A 321 -9.71 -52.11 43.97
C LEU A 321 -9.71 -50.58 43.82
N LYS A 322 -9.10 -49.86 44.77
CA LYS A 322 -8.93 -48.41 44.67
C LYS A 322 -8.05 -48.03 43.48
N ASN A 323 -6.86 -48.63 43.35
CA ASN A 323 -5.96 -48.33 42.23
C ASN A 323 -6.62 -48.62 40.86
N ASN A 324 -7.46 -49.65 40.76
CA ASN A 324 -8.23 -49.93 39.55
C ASN A 324 -9.30 -48.86 39.25
N ALA A 325 -9.91 -48.26 40.27
CA ALA A 325 -10.82 -47.12 40.11
C ALA A 325 -10.07 -45.84 39.69
N ASP A 326 -8.96 -45.52 40.37
CA ASP A 326 -8.07 -44.39 40.05
C ASP A 326 -7.43 -44.52 38.65
N LEU A 327 -7.31 -45.73 38.11
CA LEU A 327 -6.91 -46.01 36.72
C LEU A 327 -8.09 -45.79 35.76
N ALA A 328 -9.26 -46.35 36.04
CA ALA A 328 -10.44 -46.20 35.19
C ALA A 328 -10.91 -44.75 35.06
N GLU A 329 -10.76 -43.93 36.11
CA GLU A 329 -10.99 -42.48 36.05
C GLU A 329 -10.00 -41.80 35.10
N ARG A 330 -8.71 -42.16 35.15
CA ARG A 330 -7.70 -41.62 34.22
C ARG A 330 -7.87 -42.11 32.79
N ASP A 331 -8.28 -43.35 32.56
CA ASP A 331 -8.62 -43.82 31.21
C ASP A 331 -9.81 -43.05 30.63
N TYR A 332 -10.78 -42.69 31.47
CA TYR A 332 -11.89 -41.80 31.09
C TYR A 332 -11.41 -40.36 30.81
N GLU A 333 -10.52 -39.80 31.62
CA GLU A 333 -9.90 -38.49 31.32
C GLU A 333 -9.08 -38.51 30.03
N ILE A 334 -8.28 -39.56 29.79
CA ILE A 334 -7.48 -39.74 28.58
C ILE A 334 -8.37 -39.84 27.34
N THR A 335 -9.44 -40.63 27.38
CA THR A 335 -10.39 -40.72 26.25
C THR A 335 -11.11 -39.40 26.00
N LYS A 336 -11.52 -38.68 27.06
CA LYS A 336 -12.12 -37.34 26.96
C LYS A 336 -11.16 -36.30 26.37
N LEU A 337 -9.90 -36.28 26.79
CA LEU A 337 -8.87 -35.38 26.27
C LEU A 337 -8.50 -35.74 24.82
N THR A 338 -8.48 -37.03 24.47
CA THR A 338 -8.26 -37.52 23.10
C THR A 338 -9.40 -37.10 22.16
N ALA A 339 -10.65 -37.17 22.62
CA ALA A 339 -11.79 -36.66 21.86
C ALA A 339 -11.68 -35.14 21.63
N ALA A 340 -11.42 -34.35 22.68
CA ALA A 340 -11.25 -32.90 22.56
C ALA A 340 -10.05 -32.50 21.66
N LEU A 341 -8.98 -33.29 21.64
CA LEU A 341 -7.83 -33.11 20.74
C LEU A 341 -8.20 -33.41 19.28
N ASN A 342 -9.00 -34.45 19.03
CA ASN A 342 -9.50 -34.76 17.69
C ASN A 342 -10.46 -33.67 17.19
N ASP A 343 -11.43 -33.25 18.01
CA ASP A 343 -12.35 -32.14 17.69
C ASP A 343 -11.56 -30.87 17.34
N ALA A 344 -10.54 -30.51 18.12
CA ALA A 344 -9.66 -29.38 17.82
C ALA A 344 -8.88 -29.58 16.51
N SER A 345 -8.37 -30.79 16.26
CA SER A 345 -7.64 -31.12 15.02
C SER A 345 -8.52 -31.04 13.77
N GLU A 346 -9.77 -31.50 13.83
CA GLU A 346 -10.75 -31.38 12.74
C GLU A 346 -11.13 -29.91 12.50
N ASN A 347 -11.34 -29.13 13.56
CA ASN A 347 -11.58 -27.68 13.45
C ASN A 347 -10.41 -26.99 12.74
N PHE A 348 -9.16 -27.18 13.19
CA PHE A 348 -7.97 -26.61 12.55
C PHE A 348 -7.77 -27.10 11.10
N ALA A 349 -8.11 -28.35 10.79
CA ALA A 349 -8.08 -28.86 9.42
C ALA A 349 -9.11 -28.14 8.53
N SER A 350 -10.32 -27.89 9.06
CA SER A 350 -11.37 -27.15 8.36
C SER A 350 -11.00 -25.68 8.12
N GLU A 351 -10.42 -25.01 9.13
CA GLU A 351 -9.92 -23.63 9.01
C GLU A 351 -8.76 -23.55 8.01
N THR A 352 -7.83 -24.52 8.05
CA THR A 352 -6.72 -24.63 7.09
C THR A 352 -7.24 -24.81 5.66
N ALA A 353 -8.31 -25.59 5.45
CA ALA A 353 -8.94 -25.74 4.15
C ALA A 353 -9.64 -24.45 3.68
N GLN A 354 -10.36 -23.77 4.58
CA GLN A 354 -10.99 -22.48 4.31
C GLN A 354 -9.95 -21.41 3.93
N LEU A 355 -8.86 -21.28 4.70
CA LEU A 355 -7.77 -20.35 4.42
C LEU A 355 -7.09 -20.65 3.08
N LYS A 356 -6.82 -21.93 2.76
CA LYS A 356 -6.29 -22.33 1.44
C LYS A 356 -7.22 -21.94 0.29
N SER A 357 -8.54 -22.17 0.43
CA SER A 357 -9.52 -21.75 -0.59
C SER A 357 -9.58 -20.23 -0.74
N ARG A 358 -9.48 -19.48 0.37
CA ARG A 358 -9.49 -18.01 0.36
C ARG A 358 -8.21 -17.44 -0.25
N ILE A 359 -7.06 -18.05 0.00
CA ILE A 359 -5.78 -17.70 -0.65
C ILE A 359 -5.87 -17.98 -2.16
N PHE A 360 -6.39 -19.13 -2.58
CA PHE A 360 -6.59 -19.46 -3.99
C PHE A 360 -7.50 -18.42 -4.70
N ASN A 361 -8.67 -18.14 -4.12
CA ASN A 361 -9.62 -17.15 -4.67
C ASN A 361 -9.04 -15.72 -4.68
N LEU A 362 -8.15 -15.37 -3.75
CA LEU A 362 -7.43 -14.09 -3.77
C LEU A 362 -6.32 -14.07 -4.83
N SER A 363 -5.64 -15.20 -5.07
CA SER A 363 -4.64 -15.34 -6.14
C SER A 363 -5.26 -15.24 -7.53
N GLU A 364 -6.41 -15.88 -7.77
CA GLU A 364 -7.18 -15.76 -9.02
C GLU A 364 -7.73 -14.34 -9.22
N ARG A 365 -8.16 -13.68 -8.13
CA ARG A 365 -8.54 -12.26 -8.16
C ARG A 365 -7.36 -11.33 -8.41
N LEU A 366 -6.15 -11.69 -7.99
CA LEU A 366 -4.95 -10.91 -8.26
C LEU A 366 -4.60 -10.98 -9.74
N THR A 367 -4.46 -12.18 -10.32
CA THR A 367 -4.10 -12.35 -11.74
C THR A 367 -5.14 -11.75 -12.70
N THR A 368 -6.43 -11.77 -12.33
CA THR A 368 -7.49 -11.10 -13.11
C THR A 368 -7.52 -9.57 -12.95
N GLN A 369 -6.91 -8.98 -11.92
CA GLN A 369 -6.63 -7.54 -11.90
C GLN A 369 -5.33 -7.20 -12.64
N GLU A 370 -4.27 -8.02 -12.49
CA GLU A 370 -2.97 -7.84 -13.17
C GLU A 370 -3.15 -7.80 -14.70
N ALA A 371 -3.83 -8.80 -15.27
CA ALA A 371 -4.16 -8.84 -16.69
C ALA A 371 -5.04 -7.65 -17.15
N ARG A 372 -5.82 -7.06 -16.25
CA ARG A 372 -6.64 -5.87 -16.54
C ARG A 372 -5.83 -4.57 -16.46
N THR A 373 -4.82 -4.49 -15.58
CA THR A 373 -3.87 -3.38 -15.60
C THR A 373 -3.00 -3.42 -16.86
N GLU A 374 -2.54 -4.60 -17.28
CA GLU A 374 -1.85 -4.77 -18.57
C GLU A 374 -2.74 -4.34 -19.76
N GLU A 375 -4.04 -4.69 -19.75
CA GLU A 375 -4.99 -4.23 -20.77
C GLU A 375 -5.10 -2.69 -20.83
N TRP A 376 -5.22 -2.02 -19.67
CA TRP A 376 -5.28 -0.56 -19.61
C TRP A 376 -3.96 0.12 -19.97
N GLU A 377 -2.81 -0.47 -19.63
CA GLU A 377 -1.49 0.03 -20.01
C GLU A 377 -1.30 -0.01 -21.53
N LEU A 378 -1.69 -1.11 -22.19
CA LEU A 378 -1.67 -1.24 -23.65
C LEU A 378 -2.63 -0.26 -24.34
N GLN A 379 -3.82 -0.01 -23.76
CA GLN A 379 -4.74 1.01 -24.27
C GLN A 379 -4.16 2.43 -24.12
N CYS A 380 -3.52 2.73 -22.99
CA CYS A 380 -2.81 3.99 -22.78
C CYS A 380 -1.65 4.17 -23.77
N GLU A 381 -0.88 3.12 -24.07
CA GLU A 381 0.19 3.18 -25.07
C GLU A 381 -0.35 3.40 -26.49
N SER A 382 -1.45 2.73 -26.89
CA SER A 382 -2.11 3.00 -28.19
C SER A 382 -2.52 4.46 -28.32
N LEU A 383 -3.25 4.99 -27.33
CA LEU A 383 -3.70 6.38 -27.33
C LEU A 383 -2.53 7.37 -27.30
N ALA A 384 -1.46 7.08 -26.55
CA ALA A 384 -0.25 7.91 -26.56
C ALA A 384 0.46 7.92 -27.93
N ASN A 385 0.40 6.81 -28.68
CA ASN A 385 0.97 6.72 -30.02
C ASN A 385 0.07 7.39 -31.08
N GLU A 386 -1.26 7.27 -30.96
CA GLU A 386 -2.23 8.02 -31.76
C GLU A 386 -2.07 9.54 -31.58
N ILE A 387 -1.90 10.01 -30.33
CA ILE A 387 -1.63 11.42 -30.03
C ILE A 387 -0.33 11.90 -30.71
N LYS A 388 0.78 11.17 -30.57
CA LYS A 388 2.05 11.49 -31.26
C LYS A 388 1.88 11.58 -32.78
N GLN A 389 1.08 10.68 -33.38
CA GLN A 389 0.80 10.69 -34.80
C GLN A 389 -0.06 11.89 -35.22
N CYS A 390 -1.08 12.24 -34.43
CA CYS A 390 -1.89 13.44 -34.63
C CYS A 390 -1.05 14.74 -34.52
N GLU A 391 -0.13 14.82 -33.56
CA GLU A 391 0.81 15.94 -33.42
C GLU A 391 1.78 16.03 -34.60
N ALA A 392 2.34 14.90 -35.06
CA ALA A 392 3.19 14.86 -36.24
C ALA A 392 2.43 15.37 -37.50
N ASN A 393 1.22 14.86 -37.73
CA ASN A 393 0.36 15.28 -38.84
C ASN A 393 -0.02 16.77 -38.77
N LYS A 394 -0.35 17.27 -37.57
CA LYS A 394 -0.65 18.69 -37.31
C LYS A 394 0.56 19.57 -37.61
N ASN A 395 1.75 19.18 -37.18
CA ASN A 395 2.99 19.91 -37.43
C ASN A 395 3.35 19.91 -38.92
N GLU A 396 3.11 18.83 -39.65
CA GLU A 396 3.35 18.78 -41.10
C GLU A 396 2.33 19.62 -41.88
N MET A 397 1.04 19.56 -41.53
CA MET A 397 0.03 20.46 -42.10
C MET A 397 0.36 21.93 -41.85
N LYS A 398 0.89 22.27 -40.66
CA LYS A 398 1.37 23.62 -40.34
C LYS A 398 2.54 24.04 -41.24
N ARG A 399 3.55 23.19 -41.44
CA ARG A 399 4.67 23.46 -42.37
C ARG A 399 4.20 23.68 -43.81
N MET A 400 3.24 22.87 -44.28
CA MET A 400 2.68 23.01 -45.62
C MET A 400 1.94 24.34 -45.80
N HIS A 401 1.21 24.81 -44.78
CA HIS A 401 0.61 26.15 -44.80
C HIS A 401 1.66 27.26 -44.72
N GLU A 402 2.67 27.16 -43.86
CA GLU A 402 3.75 28.16 -43.76
C GLU A 402 4.54 28.28 -45.07
N ALA A 403 4.81 27.15 -45.76
CA ALA A 403 5.44 27.15 -47.07
C ALA A 403 4.53 27.72 -48.18
N GLN A 404 3.22 27.48 -48.10
CA GLN A 404 2.24 28.04 -49.03
C GLN A 404 2.12 29.57 -48.84
N GLU A 405 2.03 30.05 -47.61
CA GLU A 405 2.02 31.48 -47.28
C GLU A 405 3.30 32.18 -47.74
N ALA A 406 4.48 31.58 -47.52
CA ALA A 406 5.74 32.09 -48.06
C ALA A 406 5.72 32.18 -49.60
N SER A 407 5.23 31.15 -50.30
CA SER A 407 5.15 31.18 -51.77
C SER A 407 4.19 32.25 -52.31
N TRP A 408 3.16 32.61 -51.53
CA TRP A 408 2.24 33.70 -51.87
C TRP A 408 2.82 35.08 -51.57
N LEU A 409 3.66 35.21 -50.54
CA LEU A 409 4.42 36.44 -50.28
C LEU A 409 5.45 36.69 -51.39
N ASP A 410 6.23 35.67 -51.77
CA ASP A 410 7.18 35.73 -52.91
C ASP A 410 6.46 36.14 -54.23
N GLU A 411 5.26 35.61 -54.47
CA GLU A 411 4.42 35.96 -55.62
C GLU A 411 3.94 37.42 -55.56
N MET A 412 3.45 37.88 -54.39
CA MET A 412 3.00 39.26 -54.20
C MET A 412 4.15 40.27 -54.29
N GLU A 413 5.33 39.98 -53.73
CA GLU A 413 6.51 40.82 -53.86
C GLU A 413 6.96 40.92 -55.32
N ARG A 414 6.99 39.80 -56.06
CA ARG A 414 7.35 39.80 -57.49
C ARG A 414 6.36 40.60 -58.33
N ILE A 415 5.05 40.42 -58.12
CA ILE A 415 4.01 41.20 -58.82
C ILE A 415 4.11 42.69 -58.47
N THR A 416 4.43 43.03 -57.21
CA THR A 416 4.62 44.42 -56.77
C THR A 416 5.84 45.06 -57.45
N LEU A 417 6.94 44.33 -57.59
CA LEU A 417 8.13 44.77 -58.33
C LEU A 417 7.83 44.95 -59.82
N GLU A 418 7.17 43.98 -60.46
CA GLU A 418 6.72 44.09 -61.86
C GLU A 418 5.80 45.29 -62.10
N LEU A 419 4.92 45.63 -61.15
CA LEU A 419 4.06 46.81 -61.23
C LEU A 419 4.85 48.10 -61.08
N TYR A 420 5.87 48.13 -60.21
CA TYR A 420 6.78 49.27 -60.07
C TYR A 420 7.56 49.52 -61.37
N GLU A 421 8.16 48.48 -61.96
CA GLU A 421 8.88 48.59 -63.25
C GLU A 421 7.98 49.06 -64.39
N LYS A 422 6.74 48.55 -64.46
CA LYS A 422 5.74 48.98 -65.46
C LYS A 422 5.27 50.42 -65.21
N ASN A 423 5.17 50.86 -63.96
CA ASN A 423 4.84 52.25 -63.61
C ASN A 423 5.94 53.22 -64.09
N GLU A 424 7.22 52.90 -63.86
CA GLU A 424 8.34 53.72 -64.34
C GLU A 424 8.45 53.73 -65.88
N CYS A 425 8.13 52.61 -66.54
CA CYS A 425 8.00 52.56 -67.99
C CYS A 425 6.85 53.45 -68.51
N VAL A 426 5.69 53.48 -67.82
CA VAL A 426 4.58 54.39 -68.16
C VAL A 426 4.94 55.86 -67.88
N ASN A 427 5.68 56.16 -66.81
CA ASN A 427 6.16 57.51 -66.50
C ASN A 427 7.05 58.05 -67.63
N THR A 428 8.06 57.29 -68.04
CA THR A 428 8.95 57.66 -69.16
C THR A 428 8.22 57.77 -70.50
N MET A 429 7.25 56.89 -70.79
CA MET A 429 6.38 57.05 -71.96
C MET A 429 5.51 58.31 -71.92
N ASN A 430 5.05 58.75 -70.74
CA ASN A 430 4.30 59.99 -70.59
C ASN A 430 5.21 61.22 -70.80
N GLU A 431 6.44 61.21 -70.30
CA GLU A 431 7.43 62.26 -70.55
C GLU A 431 7.75 62.42 -72.05
N ASP A 432 7.93 61.31 -72.78
CA ASP A 432 8.13 61.34 -74.23
C ASP A 432 6.86 61.73 -75.00
N LEU A 433 5.67 61.35 -74.53
CA LEU A 433 4.40 61.81 -75.11
C LEU A 433 4.24 63.34 -74.94
N ASP A 434 4.57 63.89 -73.78
CA ASP A 434 4.51 65.34 -73.54
C ASP A 434 5.60 66.10 -74.32
N ARG A 435 6.79 65.51 -74.49
CA ARG A 435 7.82 66.00 -75.43
C ARG A 435 7.27 66.13 -76.86
N VAL A 436 6.64 65.07 -77.37
CA VAL A 436 6.07 65.05 -78.73
C VAL A 436 4.88 66.00 -78.89
N LYS A 437 4.07 66.23 -77.85
CA LYS A 437 3.03 67.28 -77.87
C LYS A 437 3.65 68.67 -78.05
N LEU A 438 4.69 68.99 -77.26
CA LEU A 438 5.38 70.28 -77.35
C LEU A 438 6.05 70.50 -78.72
N GLU A 439 6.62 69.45 -79.31
CA GLU A 439 7.15 69.49 -80.69
C GLU A 439 6.05 69.71 -81.73
N PHE A 440 4.89 69.05 -81.58
CA PHE A 440 3.74 69.23 -82.47
C PHE A 440 3.16 70.65 -82.38
N ASP A 441 2.95 71.17 -81.16
CA ASP A 441 2.44 72.53 -80.94
C ASP A 441 3.39 73.59 -81.51
N ALA A 442 4.71 73.39 -81.39
CA ALA A 442 5.72 74.26 -82.00
C ALA A 442 5.68 74.24 -83.53
N LEU A 443 5.61 73.05 -84.15
CA LEU A 443 5.47 72.90 -85.61
C LEU A 443 4.14 73.46 -86.13
N TRP A 444 3.07 73.37 -85.33
CA TRP A 444 1.78 73.95 -85.70
C TRP A 444 1.81 75.48 -85.66
N ALA A 445 2.50 76.07 -84.68
CA ALA A 445 2.75 77.51 -84.64
C ALA A 445 3.62 78.00 -85.81
N GLU A 446 4.68 77.28 -86.18
CA GLU A 446 5.49 77.58 -87.38
C GLU A 446 4.63 77.51 -88.66
N LYS A 447 3.83 76.46 -88.81
CA LYS A 447 2.89 76.30 -89.93
C LYS A 447 1.92 77.48 -90.05
N ASP A 448 1.35 77.95 -88.94
CA ASP A 448 0.36 79.03 -88.98
C ASP A 448 1.01 80.41 -89.23
N ASP A 449 2.27 80.64 -88.78
CA ASP A 449 3.09 81.79 -89.18
C ASP A 449 3.47 81.75 -90.68
N LEU A 450 3.90 80.60 -91.20
CA LEU A 450 4.14 80.40 -92.64
C LEU A 450 2.88 80.62 -93.48
N ASN A 451 1.72 80.19 -92.98
CA ASN A 451 0.43 80.42 -93.62
C ASN A 451 0.03 81.91 -93.60
N ALA A 452 0.29 82.64 -92.51
CA ALA A 452 0.08 84.09 -92.45
C ALA A 452 1.00 84.86 -93.42
N LYS A 453 2.28 84.43 -93.54
CA LYS A 453 3.23 84.94 -94.55
C LYS A 453 2.74 84.66 -95.98
N LEU A 454 2.24 83.45 -96.25
CA LEU A 454 1.67 83.07 -97.55
C LEU A 454 0.45 83.93 -97.89
N LEU A 455 -0.51 84.09 -96.97
CA LEU A 455 -1.68 84.95 -97.18
C LEU A 455 -1.28 86.41 -97.46
N THR A 456 -0.24 86.92 -96.80
CA THR A 456 0.30 88.26 -97.04
C THR A 456 0.90 88.37 -98.44
N LEU A 457 1.71 87.40 -98.87
CA LEU A 457 2.29 87.36 -100.22
C LEU A 457 1.24 87.18 -101.32
N CYS A 458 0.18 86.40 -101.07
CA CYS A 458 -0.96 86.29 -101.98
C CYS A 458 -1.76 87.59 -102.08
N ALA A 459 -1.93 88.33 -100.97
CA ALA A 459 -2.55 89.64 -100.99
C ALA A 459 -1.72 90.65 -101.81
N GLU A 460 -0.40 90.71 -101.57
CA GLU A 460 0.54 91.50 -102.37
C GLU A 460 0.51 91.11 -103.86
N GLN A 461 0.52 89.83 -104.18
CA GLN A 461 0.44 89.35 -105.55
C GLN A 461 -0.88 89.80 -106.19
N SER A 462 -2.02 89.61 -105.52
CA SER A 462 -3.31 90.09 -106.06
C SER A 462 -3.38 91.61 -106.23
N PHE A 463 -2.57 92.38 -105.49
CA PHE A 463 -2.42 93.82 -105.67
C PHE A 463 -1.52 94.15 -106.87
N ARG A 464 -0.38 93.45 -107.03
CA ARG A 464 0.49 93.57 -108.21
C ARG A 464 -0.24 93.14 -109.48
N ASP A 465 -1.03 92.07 -109.45
CA ASP A 465 -1.81 91.58 -110.59
C ASP A 465 -2.89 92.61 -111.01
N LYS A 466 -3.55 93.26 -110.05
CA LYS A 466 -4.47 94.39 -110.34
C LYS A 466 -3.74 95.60 -110.93
N GLN A 467 -2.54 95.93 -110.44
CA GLN A 467 -1.72 97.01 -110.98
C GLN A 467 -1.23 96.69 -112.41
N VAL A 468 -0.86 95.44 -112.68
CA VAL A 468 -0.54 94.95 -114.03
C VAL A 468 -1.78 95.08 -114.92
N GLN A 469 -2.95 94.57 -114.50
CA GLN A 469 -4.19 94.68 -115.26
C GLN A 469 -4.58 96.14 -115.55
N GLU A 470 -4.35 97.08 -114.63
CA GLU A 470 -4.57 98.51 -114.87
C GLU A 470 -3.60 99.05 -115.93
N THR A 471 -2.31 98.72 -115.84
CA THR A 471 -1.30 99.17 -116.82
C THR A 471 -1.50 98.53 -118.19
N GLU A 472 -1.90 97.26 -118.26
CA GLU A 472 -2.32 96.58 -119.49
C GLU A 472 -3.55 97.24 -120.12
N GLY A 473 -4.58 97.56 -119.34
CA GLY A 473 -5.76 98.28 -119.84
C GLY A 473 -5.41 99.66 -120.40
N ARG A 474 -4.52 100.40 -119.72
CA ARG A 474 -4.02 101.71 -120.18
C ARG A 474 -3.15 101.59 -121.43
N LEU A 475 -2.34 100.53 -121.55
CA LEU A 475 -1.58 100.22 -122.77
C LEU A 475 -2.49 99.81 -123.94
N GLN A 476 -3.55 99.03 -123.70
CA GLN A 476 -4.55 98.67 -124.71
C GLN A 476 -5.33 99.89 -125.20
N GLN A 477 -5.73 100.80 -124.30
CA GLN A 477 -6.33 102.08 -124.67
C GLN A 477 -5.38 102.88 -125.56
N LEU A 478 -4.15 103.15 -125.11
CA LEU A 478 -3.15 103.88 -125.90
C LEU A 478 -2.85 103.20 -127.24
N HIS A 479 -2.87 101.86 -127.31
CA HIS A 479 -2.72 101.15 -128.57
C HIS A 479 -3.91 101.39 -129.51
N SER A 480 -5.14 101.34 -129.01
CA SER A 480 -6.35 101.63 -129.81
C SER A 480 -6.39 103.09 -130.31
N GLU A 481 -5.98 104.06 -129.48
CA GLU A 481 -5.84 105.47 -129.85
C GLU A 481 -4.77 105.65 -130.93
N ASN A 482 -3.61 105.00 -130.80
CA ASN A 482 -2.56 105.04 -131.83
C ASN A 482 -3.01 104.38 -133.15
N VAL A 483 -3.80 103.30 -133.10
CA VAL A 483 -4.39 102.66 -134.30
C VAL A 483 -5.42 103.59 -134.96
N GLN A 484 -6.27 104.27 -134.18
CA GLN A 484 -7.21 105.27 -134.70
C GLN A 484 -6.47 106.46 -135.34
N LEU A 485 -5.51 107.07 -134.63
CA LEU A 485 -4.69 108.17 -135.16
C LEU A 485 -3.90 107.77 -136.40
N SER A 486 -3.45 106.52 -136.49
CA SER A 486 -2.83 105.95 -137.70
C SER A 486 -3.83 105.85 -138.86
N ALA A 487 -5.07 105.41 -138.61
CA ALA A 487 -6.12 105.36 -139.63
C ALA A 487 -6.59 106.75 -140.08
N GLU A 488 -6.72 107.70 -139.16
CA GLU A 488 -7.01 109.12 -139.45
C GLU A 488 -5.87 109.75 -140.25
N SER A 489 -4.61 109.50 -139.87
CA SER A 489 -3.41 109.91 -140.62
C SER A 489 -3.38 109.29 -142.03
N GLN A 490 -3.70 108.01 -142.19
CA GLN A 490 -3.83 107.38 -143.51
C GLN A 490 -4.94 108.01 -144.36
N ASN A 491 -6.07 108.40 -143.76
CA ASN A 491 -7.15 109.08 -144.48
C ASN A 491 -6.78 110.53 -144.84
N ALA A 492 -6.10 111.25 -143.96
CA ALA A 492 -5.52 112.56 -144.25
C ALA A 492 -4.49 112.45 -145.40
N ASN A 493 -3.63 111.44 -145.38
CA ASN A 493 -2.66 111.18 -146.46
C ASN A 493 -3.37 110.95 -147.80
N LYS A 494 -4.41 110.10 -147.87
CA LYS A 494 -5.25 109.92 -149.07
C LYS A 494 -5.80 111.26 -149.58
N VAL A 495 -6.35 112.09 -148.70
CA VAL A 495 -6.86 113.43 -149.08
C VAL A 495 -5.71 114.34 -149.56
N THR A 496 -4.50 114.25 -148.99
CA THR A 496 -3.35 115.00 -149.54
C THR A 496 -2.85 114.44 -150.87
N ASP A 497 -3.00 113.14 -151.14
CA ASP A 497 -2.67 112.51 -152.42
C ASP A 497 -3.70 112.89 -153.50
N GLU A 498 -4.99 112.92 -153.16
CA GLU A 498 -6.08 113.44 -154.00
C GLU A 498 -5.89 114.94 -154.29
N LEU A 499 -5.58 115.75 -153.28
CA LEU A 499 -5.26 117.17 -153.48
C LEU A 499 -3.98 117.35 -154.30
N ARG A 500 -2.96 116.50 -154.14
CA ARG A 500 -1.73 116.54 -154.95
C ARG A 500 -2.01 116.20 -156.41
N SER A 501 -2.80 115.15 -156.68
CA SER A 501 -3.19 114.79 -158.05
C SER A 501 -4.05 115.89 -158.69
N ARG A 502 -4.95 116.52 -157.93
CA ARG A 502 -5.73 117.67 -158.40
C ARG A 502 -4.89 118.93 -158.64
N VAL A 503 -3.87 119.18 -157.82
CA VAL A 503 -2.86 120.22 -158.07
C VAL A 503 -2.03 119.90 -159.32
N GLU A 504 -1.75 118.63 -159.60
CA GLU A 504 -1.04 118.20 -160.81
C GLU A 504 -1.92 118.31 -162.07
N GLU A 505 -3.22 118.01 -161.98
CA GLU A 505 -4.21 118.30 -163.05
C GLU A 505 -4.32 119.80 -163.33
N LEU A 506 -4.47 120.62 -162.28
CA LEU A 506 -4.54 122.07 -162.40
C LEU A 506 -3.21 122.65 -162.91
N GLY A 507 -2.08 122.05 -162.55
CA GLY A 507 -0.76 122.37 -163.11
C GLY A 507 -0.67 122.08 -164.61
N LYS A 508 -1.15 120.92 -165.05
CA LYS A 508 -1.24 120.55 -166.47
C LYS A 508 -2.16 121.49 -167.25
N GLU A 509 -3.29 121.90 -166.66
CA GLU A 509 -4.20 122.87 -167.29
C GLU A 509 -3.62 124.30 -167.32
N VAL A 510 -2.95 124.75 -166.25
CA VAL A 510 -2.19 126.01 -166.25
C VAL A 510 -1.07 125.98 -167.30
N GLU A 511 -0.43 124.83 -167.53
CA GLU A 511 0.56 124.70 -168.60
C GLU A 511 -0.07 124.69 -170.00
N ARG A 512 -1.23 124.06 -170.20
CA ARG A 512 -2.01 124.22 -171.45
C ARG A 512 -2.37 125.68 -171.70
N GLN A 513 -2.75 126.42 -170.66
CA GLN A 513 -3.05 127.85 -170.74
C GLN A 513 -1.78 128.68 -171.02
N ARG A 514 -0.63 128.34 -170.42
CA ARG A 514 0.67 128.95 -170.76
C ARG A 514 1.03 128.73 -172.22
N VAL A 515 0.89 127.51 -172.75
CA VAL A 515 1.14 127.20 -174.16
C VAL A 515 0.18 128.00 -175.06
N LEU A 516 -1.12 128.02 -174.79
CA LEU A 516 -2.09 128.84 -175.54
C LEU A 516 -1.80 130.36 -175.49
N ILE A 517 -1.23 130.85 -174.37
CA ILE A 517 -0.79 132.25 -174.23
C ILE A 517 0.50 132.49 -175.01
N LEU A 518 1.44 131.53 -175.03
CA LEU A 518 2.69 131.59 -175.80
C LEU A 518 2.42 131.53 -177.30
N ASP A 519 1.55 130.65 -177.76
CA ASP A 519 1.12 130.55 -179.17
C ASP A 519 0.47 131.86 -179.61
N ARG A 520 -0.51 132.39 -178.85
CA ARG A 520 -1.11 133.71 -179.12
C ARG A 520 -0.14 134.89 -178.99
N ALA A 521 0.95 134.74 -178.24
CA ALA A 521 2.02 135.73 -178.18
C ALA A 521 2.96 135.61 -179.40
N GLU A 522 3.18 134.41 -179.93
CA GLU A 522 3.96 134.19 -181.15
C GLU A 522 3.16 134.56 -182.41
N GLU A 523 1.85 134.30 -182.47
CA GLU A 523 0.94 134.85 -183.48
C GLU A 523 1.04 136.39 -183.53
N LYS A 524 1.04 137.05 -182.36
CA LYS A 524 1.25 138.51 -182.26
C LYS A 524 2.65 138.94 -182.68
N ARG A 525 3.69 138.19 -182.32
CA ARG A 525 5.07 138.48 -182.78
C ARG A 525 5.24 138.26 -184.28
N GLU A 526 4.54 137.29 -184.87
CA GLU A 526 4.53 137.03 -186.31
C GLU A 526 3.76 138.11 -187.07
N ALA A 527 2.59 138.53 -186.58
CA ALA A 527 1.89 139.70 -187.11
C ALA A 527 2.76 140.97 -187.06
N ILE A 528 3.56 141.16 -185.99
CA ILE A 528 4.56 142.23 -185.91
C ILE A 528 5.69 142.03 -186.92
N ARG A 529 6.24 140.82 -187.10
CA ARG A 529 7.27 140.53 -188.13
C ARG A 529 6.77 140.86 -189.54
N GLN A 530 5.53 140.47 -189.87
CA GLN A 530 4.91 140.77 -191.17
C GLN A 530 4.62 142.27 -191.36
N LEU A 531 4.17 142.98 -190.31
CA LEU A 531 4.02 144.44 -190.35
C LEU A 531 5.36 145.15 -190.56
N CYS A 532 6.44 144.73 -189.89
CA CYS A 532 7.78 145.25 -190.12
C CYS A 532 8.25 145.02 -191.56
N PHE A 533 8.03 143.82 -192.10
CA PHE A 533 8.40 143.49 -193.49
C PHE A 533 7.64 144.35 -194.52
N ALA A 534 6.36 144.63 -194.27
CA ALA A 534 5.57 145.56 -195.09
C ALA A 534 6.08 147.01 -195.00
N ILE A 535 6.50 147.47 -193.82
CA ILE A 535 7.10 148.80 -193.62
C ILE A 535 8.45 148.91 -194.34
N GLU A 536 9.29 147.88 -194.31
CA GLU A 536 10.56 147.83 -195.04
C GLU A 536 10.35 147.90 -196.56
N HIS A 537 9.32 147.22 -197.08
CA HIS A 537 8.92 147.29 -198.48
C HIS A 537 8.48 148.72 -198.89
N TYR A 538 7.64 149.37 -198.09
CA TYR A 538 7.21 150.75 -198.38
C TYR A 538 8.33 151.79 -198.20
N ARG A 539 9.34 151.55 -197.35
CA ARG A 539 10.57 152.37 -197.30
C ARG A 539 11.37 152.26 -198.60
N ASN A 540 11.64 151.03 -199.05
CA ASN A 540 12.36 150.76 -200.31
C ASN A 540 11.63 151.34 -201.56
N GLN A 541 10.29 151.41 -201.55
CA GLN A 541 9.54 152.13 -202.59
C GLN A 541 9.68 153.65 -202.50
N ASN A 542 9.68 154.23 -201.30
CA ASN A 542 9.83 155.68 -201.12
C ASN A 542 11.23 156.20 -201.47
N GLU A 543 12.29 155.41 -201.27
CA GLU A 543 13.64 155.77 -201.74
C GLU A 543 13.68 155.91 -203.27
N LYS A 544 13.03 155.00 -204.00
CA LYS A 544 12.97 155.02 -205.47
C LYS A 544 12.17 156.20 -206.03
N LEU A 545 11.21 156.73 -205.28
CA LEU A 545 10.39 157.89 -205.68
C LEU A 545 11.06 159.25 -205.42
N ARG A 546 12.13 159.33 -204.61
CA ARG A 546 12.83 160.60 -204.33
C ARG A 546 13.75 161.08 -205.46
N CYS A 547 13.97 160.29 -206.52
CA CYS A 547 14.89 160.63 -207.61
C CYS A 547 14.33 161.62 -208.67
N ALA A 548 13.09 162.10 -208.54
CA ALA A 548 12.37 162.77 -209.63
C ALA A 548 12.12 164.29 -209.47
N CYS A 549 12.61 164.96 -208.42
CA CYS A 549 12.59 166.43 -208.35
C CYS A 549 13.80 167.00 -207.59
N LYS A 550 14.33 168.16 -208.02
CA LYS A 550 15.61 168.77 -207.59
C LYS A 550 15.32 169.87 -206.52
N ARG A 551 16.25 170.42 -205.70
CA ARG A 551 17.73 170.54 -205.80
C ARG A 551 18.40 170.62 -204.37
N PRO A 552 19.46 171.41 -204.01
CA PRO A 552 20.56 170.93 -203.14
C PRO A 552 20.59 171.49 -201.68
N ALA A 553 21.71 171.24 -200.97
CA ALA A 553 22.19 171.70 -199.64
C ALA A 553 22.08 170.63 -198.52
N VAL A 554 23.13 170.11 -197.84
CA VAL A 554 24.26 170.71 -197.04
C VAL A 554 23.81 170.99 -195.59
N MET A 555 24.45 170.52 -194.50
CA MET A 555 25.61 169.62 -194.31
C MET A 555 25.73 169.08 -192.85
N VAL A 556 26.58 168.05 -192.66
CA VAL A 556 27.39 167.73 -191.45
C VAL A 556 26.69 167.16 -190.20
N SER A 557 27.44 166.26 -189.53
CA SER A 557 27.23 165.54 -188.26
C SER A 557 26.17 164.42 -188.27
#